data_AF-A0AAD8J0D6-F1
#
_entry.id   AF-A0AAD8J0D6-F1
#
_cell.length_a   1.000
_cell.length_b   1.000
_cell.length_c   1.000
_cell.angle_alpha   90.00
_cell.angle_beta   90.00
_cell.angle_gamma   90.00
#
_symmetry.space_group_name_H-M   'P 1'
#
loop_
_entity.id
_entity.type
_entity.pdbx_description
1 polymer ?
#
loop_
_entity_poly.entity_id
_entity_poly.type
_entity_poly.pdbx_seq_one_letter_code
_entity_poly.pdbx_strand_id
1 'polypeptide(L)'
;MSLYPFLVRVKIKLKGHHKRITGLAFSDVLNVLVSSGADSQLCIWSTDGWEKQTTRQLQIPAGRAAAPLADTRVQFHQDQTHLIAVHETQIAIYEAPKLECLKQILELYMPRHPSAFLDIMGKESKITKEDVIGLLKEMQENGQRIFWNS
;
A
#
# COMPACT_ATOMS: atom_id res chain seq x y z
N MET A 1 30.83 -30.11 -17.16
CA MET A 1 30.15 -29.12 -16.29
C MET A 1 28.94 -28.59 -17.05
N SER A 2 27.73 -29.08 -16.75
CA SER A 2 26.51 -28.57 -17.40
C SER A 2 26.02 -27.35 -16.63
N LEU A 3 26.15 -26.18 -17.24
CA LEU A 3 25.49 -24.95 -16.82
C LEU A 3 24.02 -25.06 -17.23
N TYR A 4 23.15 -25.49 -16.32
CA TYR A 4 21.71 -25.30 -16.51
C TYR A 4 21.40 -23.83 -16.23
N PRO A 5 21.01 -23.02 -17.24
CA PRO A 5 20.47 -21.71 -16.96
C PRO A 5 19.22 -21.90 -16.10
N PHE A 6 19.13 -21.20 -14.97
CA PHE A 6 17.90 -21.10 -14.19
C PHE A 6 16.80 -20.51 -15.09
N LEU A 7 16.05 -21.37 -15.76
CA LEU A 7 14.90 -20.98 -16.58
C LEU A 7 13.82 -20.48 -15.61
N VAL A 8 13.66 -19.16 -15.55
CA VAL A 8 12.53 -18.55 -14.85
C VAL A 8 11.25 -18.92 -15.60
N ARG A 9 10.37 -19.67 -14.94
CA ARG A 9 9.05 -20.04 -15.47
C ARG A 9 7.96 -19.33 -14.68
N VAL A 10 7.00 -18.75 -15.40
CA VAL A 10 5.78 -18.20 -14.79
C VAL A 10 4.94 -19.36 -14.27
N LYS A 11 4.73 -19.41 -12.95
CA LYS A 11 3.85 -20.41 -12.31
C LYS A 11 2.38 -20.01 -12.41
N ILE A 12 2.07 -18.75 -12.12
CA ILE A 12 0.70 -18.24 -12.08
C ILE A 12 0.67 -16.75 -12.45
N LYS A 13 -0.46 -16.29 -12.99
CA LYS A 13 -0.72 -14.89 -13.31
C LYS A 13 -1.94 -14.42 -12.52
N LEU A 14 -1.72 -13.51 -11.58
CA LEU A 14 -2.78 -12.91 -10.76
C LEU A 14 -3.49 -11.83 -11.59
N LYS A 15 -4.82 -11.88 -11.67
CA LYS A 15 -5.64 -10.91 -12.42
C LYS A 15 -6.62 -10.24 -11.48
N GLY A 16 -6.43 -8.95 -11.20
CA GLY A 16 -7.27 -8.22 -10.24
C GLY A 16 -7.27 -6.71 -10.41
N HIS A 17 -6.12 -6.13 -10.76
CA HIS A 17 -6.00 -4.70 -11.05
C HIS A 17 -6.37 -4.39 -12.50
N HIS A 18 -6.98 -3.23 -12.72
CA HIS A 18 -7.35 -2.70 -14.03
C HIS A 18 -6.26 -1.80 -14.62
N LYS A 19 -5.28 -1.41 -13.81
CA LYS A 19 -4.12 -0.61 -14.20
C LYS A 19 -2.83 -1.27 -13.72
N ARG A 20 -1.69 -0.64 -13.98
CA ARG A 20 -0.38 -1.12 -13.51
C ARG A 20 -0.39 -1.30 -11.99
N ILE A 21 0.26 -2.36 -11.53
CA ILE A 21 0.57 -2.57 -10.13
C ILE A 21 1.67 -1.59 -9.75
N THR A 22 1.52 -0.96 -8.60
CA THR A 22 2.42 0.08 -8.09
C THR A 22 3.04 -0.32 -6.77
N GLY A 23 2.51 -1.30 -6.04
CA GLY A 23 3.13 -1.79 -4.81
C GLY A 23 2.79 -3.24 -4.55
N LEU A 24 3.69 -3.91 -3.83
CA LEU A 24 3.56 -5.29 -3.41
C LEU A 24 4.10 -5.40 -1.98
N ALA A 25 3.36 -6.07 -1.10
CA ALA A 25 3.80 -6.34 0.25
C ALA A 25 3.38 -7.75 0.66
N PHE A 26 4.31 -8.52 1.21
CA PHE A 26 4.07 -9.90 1.67
C PHE A 26 3.89 -9.93 3.19
N SER A 27 3.02 -10.82 3.65
CA SER A 27 2.91 -11.26 5.03
C SER A 27 3.05 -12.77 5.07
N ASP A 28 4.15 -13.23 5.65
CA ASP A 28 4.43 -14.63 5.94
C ASP A 28 3.57 -15.13 7.10
N VAL A 29 3.19 -14.25 8.03
CA VAL A 29 2.32 -14.60 9.19
C VAL A 29 0.91 -14.95 8.73
N LEU A 30 0.39 -14.23 7.73
CA LEU A 30 -0.96 -14.41 7.22
C LEU A 30 -1.02 -15.24 5.92
N ASN A 31 0.13 -15.63 5.36
CA ASN A 31 0.24 -16.24 4.03
C ASN A 31 -0.50 -15.42 2.95
N VAL A 32 -0.25 -14.11 2.93
CA VAL A 32 -0.87 -13.23 1.94
C VAL A 32 0.11 -12.30 1.24
N LEU A 33 -0.24 -11.97 0.01
CA LEU A 33 0.33 -10.87 -0.76
C LEU A 33 -0.72 -9.77 -0.88
N VAL A 34 -0.36 -8.55 -0.51
CA VAL A 34 -1.11 -7.34 -0.86
C VAL A 34 -0.51 -6.75 -2.13
N SER A 35 -1.33 -6.51 -3.14
CA SER A 35 -0.96 -5.70 -4.30
C SER A 35 -1.75 -4.40 -4.33
N SER A 36 -1.09 -3.30 -4.67
CA SER A 36 -1.72 -2.01 -4.90
C SER A 36 -1.52 -1.55 -6.33
N GLY A 37 -2.48 -0.80 -6.89
CA GLY A 37 -2.43 -0.35 -8.28
C GLY A 37 -2.72 1.13 -8.47
N ALA A 38 -2.39 1.63 -9.66
CA ALA A 38 -2.74 2.98 -10.11
C ALA A 38 -4.26 3.15 -10.39
N ASP A 39 -5.04 2.10 -10.16
CA ASP A 39 -6.50 2.08 -10.12
C ASP A 39 -7.06 2.43 -8.73
N SER A 40 -6.19 2.86 -7.81
CA SER A 40 -6.53 3.19 -6.42
C SER A 40 -7.23 2.02 -5.73
N GLN A 41 -6.77 0.81 -6.04
CA GLN A 41 -7.29 -0.43 -5.51
C GLN A 41 -6.18 -1.21 -4.80
N LEU A 42 -6.56 -1.95 -3.76
CA LEU A 42 -5.76 -2.95 -3.06
C LEU A 42 -6.39 -4.32 -3.30
N CYS A 43 -5.58 -5.33 -3.64
CA CYS A 43 -6.02 -6.71 -3.74
C CYS A 43 -5.22 -7.59 -2.76
N ILE A 44 -5.89 -8.48 -2.06
CA ILE A 44 -5.27 -9.53 -1.24
C ILE A 44 -5.28 -10.84 -2.00
N TRP A 45 -4.15 -11.52 -1.97
CA TRP A 45 -3.95 -12.83 -2.57
C TRP A 45 -3.45 -13.79 -1.50
N SER A 46 -4.00 -15.00 -1.49
CA SER A 46 -3.43 -16.13 -0.76
C SER A 46 -2.07 -16.49 -1.36
N THR A 47 -1.02 -16.71 -0.56
CA THR A 47 0.26 -17.23 -1.08
C THR A 47 0.28 -18.76 -1.17
N ASP A 48 -0.65 -19.44 -0.52
CA ASP A 48 -0.76 -20.89 -0.53
C ASP A 48 -1.28 -21.40 -1.88
N GLY A 49 -2.34 -20.75 -2.41
CA GLY A 49 -2.98 -21.13 -3.66
C GLY A 49 -3.05 -20.04 -4.73
N TRP A 50 -2.57 -18.82 -4.44
CA TRP A 50 -2.59 -17.67 -5.35
C TRP A 50 -3.99 -17.22 -5.80
N GLU A 51 -5.03 -17.59 -5.05
CA GLU A 51 -6.36 -17.04 -5.22
C GLU A 51 -6.52 -15.64 -4.65
N LYS A 52 -7.38 -14.85 -5.30
CA LYS A 52 -7.79 -13.53 -4.83
C LYS A 52 -8.75 -13.69 -3.64
N GLN A 53 -8.39 -13.17 -2.47
CA GLN A 53 -9.24 -13.24 -1.29
C GLN A 53 -10.19 -12.04 -1.20
N THR A 54 -9.65 -10.82 -1.21
CA THR A 54 -10.44 -9.60 -1.05
C THR A 54 -9.87 -8.44 -1.86
N THR A 55 -10.66 -7.38 -1.99
CA THR A 55 -10.29 -6.17 -2.69
C THR A 55 -10.91 -4.96 -2.02
N ARG A 56 -10.13 -3.89 -1.93
CA ARG A 56 -10.56 -2.62 -1.37
C ARG A 56 -10.25 -1.51 -2.37
N GLN A 57 -11.25 -0.71 -2.70
CA GLN A 57 -11.03 0.53 -3.43
C GLN A 57 -10.80 1.66 -2.42
N LEU A 58 -9.77 2.47 -2.65
CA LEU A 58 -9.52 3.67 -1.88
C LEU A 58 -10.59 4.71 -2.24
N GLN A 59 -11.19 5.33 -1.22
CA GLN A 59 -12.23 6.33 -1.42
C GLN A 59 -11.61 7.66 -1.83
N ILE A 60 -11.65 7.99 -3.11
CA ILE A 60 -11.17 9.28 -3.62
C ILE A 60 -12.28 10.33 -3.38
N PRO A 61 -12.00 11.45 -2.67
CA PRO A 61 -12.98 12.50 -2.43
C PRO A 61 -13.57 13.07 -3.73
N ALA A 62 -14.90 13.27 -3.76
CA ALA A 62 -15.60 13.85 -4.90
C ALA A 62 -15.09 15.26 -5.21
N GLY A 63 -14.87 15.56 -6.50
CA GLY A 63 -14.38 16.86 -6.96
C GLY A 63 -12.88 16.91 -7.25
N ARG A 64 -12.11 15.88 -6.88
CA ARG A 64 -10.79 15.65 -7.50
C ARG A 64 -10.96 14.70 -8.66
N ALA A 65 -10.52 15.12 -9.85
CA ALA A 65 -10.20 14.14 -10.89
C ALA A 65 -9.15 13.22 -10.27
N ALA A 66 -9.42 11.91 -10.21
CA ALA A 66 -8.36 10.96 -9.88
C ALA A 66 -7.21 11.28 -10.81
N ALA A 67 -6.07 11.76 -10.27
CA ALA A 67 -4.88 11.97 -11.07
C ALA A 67 -4.70 10.66 -11.85
N PRO A 68 -4.71 10.66 -13.20
CA PRO A 68 -5.02 9.45 -13.97
C PRO A 68 -4.09 8.25 -13.71
N LEU A 69 -3.01 8.45 -12.95
CA LEU A 69 -1.91 7.53 -12.73
C LEU A 69 -1.29 7.65 -11.31
N ALA A 70 -2.00 8.12 -10.28
CA ALA A 70 -1.42 8.19 -8.94
C ALA A 70 -1.01 6.79 -8.44
N ASP A 71 0.26 6.63 -8.07
CA ASP A 71 0.73 5.38 -7.50
C ASP A 71 0.16 5.21 -6.09
N THR A 72 -0.27 3.99 -5.79
CA THR A 72 -0.56 3.57 -4.42
C THR A 72 0.58 2.68 -3.97
N ARG A 73 1.26 3.01 -2.87
CA ARG A 73 2.25 2.14 -2.24
C ARG A 73 1.65 1.48 -1.01
N VAL A 74 2.12 0.26 -0.72
CA VAL A 74 1.72 -0.51 0.46
C VAL A 74 2.93 -1.12 1.14
N GLN A 75 2.89 -1.20 2.46
CA GLN A 75 3.89 -1.89 3.26
C GLN A 75 3.23 -2.52 4.49
N PHE A 76 3.66 -3.74 4.82
CA PHE A 76 3.30 -4.36 6.10
C PHE A 76 4.13 -3.76 7.23
N HIS A 77 3.50 -3.59 8.38
CA HIS A 77 4.19 -3.37 9.64
C HIS A 77 4.96 -4.64 10.04
N GLN A 78 5.90 -4.50 10.96
CA GLN A 78 6.73 -5.59 11.47
C GLN A 78 5.90 -6.75 12.07
N ASP A 79 4.70 -6.47 12.57
CA ASP A 79 3.78 -7.52 13.05
C ASP A 79 3.16 -8.36 11.94
N GLN A 80 3.32 -7.95 10.67
CA GLN A 80 2.78 -8.58 9.46
C GLN A 80 1.26 -8.80 9.45
N THR A 81 0.50 -8.09 10.28
CA THR A 81 -0.97 -8.13 10.32
C THR A 81 -1.60 -6.79 9.96
N HIS A 82 -0.86 -5.70 10.16
CA HIS A 82 -1.26 -4.36 9.76
C HIS A 82 -0.47 -3.91 8.54
N LEU A 83 -1.13 -3.17 7.65
CA LEU A 83 -0.47 -2.53 6.52
C LEU A 83 -0.83 -1.06 6.41
N ILE A 84 0.09 -0.30 5.84
CA ILE A 84 -0.11 1.09 5.48
C ILE A 84 -0.27 1.15 3.98
N ALA A 85 -1.26 1.90 3.51
CA ALA A 85 -1.42 2.28 2.12
C ALA A 85 -1.27 3.80 1.99
N VAL A 86 -0.37 4.23 1.12
CA VAL A 86 -0.16 5.64 0.81
C VAL A 86 -0.56 5.89 -0.64
N HIS A 87 -1.42 6.88 -0.82
CA HIS A 87 -1.88 7.40 -2.10
C HIS A 87 -1.75 8.92 -2.07
N GLU A 88 -1.73 9.57 -3.24
CA GLU A 88 -1.63 11.02 -3.35
C GLU A 88 -2.68 11.77 -2.50
N THR A 89 -3.91 11.25 -2.46
CA THR A 89 -5.03 11.89 -1.76
C THR A 89 -5.22 11.45 -0.31
N GLN A 90 -4.52 10.40 0.15
CA GLN A 90 -4.76 9.83 1.48
C GLN A 90 -3.66 8.88 1.94
N ILE A 91 -3.52 8.77 3.25
CA ILE A 91 -2.79 7.68 3.90
C ILE A 91 -3.79 6.89 4.75
N ALA A 92 -3.78 5.57 4.64
CA ALA A 92 -4.67 4.70 5.36
C ALA A 92 -3.92 3.52 5.98
N ILE A 93 -4.43 3.05 7.12
CA ILE A 93 -3.95 1.86 7.83
C ILE A 93 -5.06 0.82 7.76
N TYR A 94 -4.70 -0.38 7.34
CA TYR A 94 -5.61 -1.51 7.24
C TYR A 94 -5.15 -2.70 8.08
N GLU A 95 -6.10 -3.45 8.59
CA GLU A 95 -5.88 -4.80 9.11
C GLU A 95 -6.05 -5.82 7.98
N ALA A 96 -5.06 -6.70 7.82
CA ALA A 96 -5.07 -7.82 6.90
C ALA A 96 -5.55 -9.12 7.59
N PRO A 97 -6.09 -10.10 6.84
CA PRO A 97 -6.30 -10.10 5.39
C PRO A 97 -7.59 -9.39 4.96
N LYS A 98 -8.42 -8.93 5.89
CA LYS A 98 -9.76 -8.43 5.58
C LYS A 98 -9.79 -7.06 4.89
N LEU A 99 -8.69 -6.30 4.94
CA LEU A 99 -8.62 -4.89 4.54
C LEU A 99 -9.63 -4.02 5.31
N GLU A 100 -9.77 -4.26 6.62
CA GLU A 100 -10.56 -3.41 7.51
C GLU A 100 -9.79 -2.10 7.75
N CYS A 101 -10.44 -0.95 7.54
CA CYS A 101 -9.79 0.35 7.65
C CYS A 101 -9.77 0.77 9.11
N LEU A 102 -8.59 0.80 9.73
CA LEU A 102 -8.42 1.23 11.12
C LEU A 102 -8.32 2.74 11.22
N LYS A 103 -7.60 3.36 10.27
CA LYS A 103 -7.37 4.80 10.28
C LYS A 103 -7.13 5.32 8.88
N GLN A 104 -7.61 6.53 8.60
CA GLN A 104 -7.44 7.20 7.32
C GLN A 104 -7.27 8.69 7.53
N ILE A 105 -6.27 9.28 6.87
CA ILE A 105 -6.04 10.72 6.81
C ILE A 105 -6.08 11.13 5.35
N LEU A 106 -6.97 12.05 5.00
CA LEU A 106 -7.02 12.66 3.67
C LEU A 106 -5.95 13.75 3.57
N GLU A 107 -5.44 13.97 2.36
CA GLU A 107 -4.46 15.01 2.01
C GLU A 107 -4.81 16.40 2.58
N LEU A 108 -6.10 16.77 2.54
CA LEU A 108 -6.59 18.06 3.08
C LEU A 108 -6.35 18.22 4.59
N TYR A 109 -6.21 17.12 5.30
CA TYR A 109 -5.94 17.06 6.74
C TYR A 109 -4.53 16.54 7.05
N MET A 110 -3.68 16.34 6.03
CA MET A 110 -2.29 15.96 6.28
C MET A 110 -1.55 17.13 6.93
N PRO A 111 -0.88 16.88 8.06
CA PRO A 111 -0.13 17.93 8.74
C PRO A 111 1.09 18.31 7.90
N ARG A 112 1.49 19.58 8.04
CA ARG A 112 2.62 20.19 7.32
C ARG A 112 3.95 19.49 7.57
N HIS A 113 4.09 18.83 8.72
CA HIS A 113 5.34 18.22 9.15
C HIS A 113 5.15 16.72 9.43
N PRO A 114 6.08 15.85 8.98
CA PRO A 114 6.02 14.41 9.23
C PRO A 114 5.92 14.02 10.71
N SER A 115 6.48 14.83 11.63
CA SER A 115 6.37 14.54 13.06
C SER A 115 4.93 14.58 13.57
N ALA A 116 4.14 15.58 13.15
CA ALA A 116 2.75 15.72 13.56
C ALA A 116 1.85 14.63 12.93
N PHE A 117 2.24 14.10 11.77
CA PHE A 117 1.54 12.97 11.15
C PHE A 117 1.58 11.74 12.07
N LEU A 118 2.72 11.51 12.71
CA LEU A 118 2.94 10.37 13.60
C LEU A 118 2.22 10.53 14.92
N ASP A 119 2.09 11.75 15.42
CA ASP A 119 1.28 12.03 16.62
C ASP A 119 -0.20 11.71 16.38
N ILE A 120 -0.68 11.92 15.15
CA ILE A 120 -2.05 11.58 14.76
C ILE A 120 -2.19 10.07 14.56
N MET A 121 -1.27 9.42 13.84
CA MET A 121 -1.40 8.00 13.48
C MET A 121 -0.98 7.03 14.58
N GLY A 122 0.04 7.36 15.36
CA GLY A 122 0.70 6.47 16.32
C GLY A 122 0.03 6.32 17.68
N LYS A 123 -0.98 7.13 18.02
CA LYS A 123 -1.66 7.01 19.33
C LYS A 123 -2.58 5.79 19.45
N GLU A 124 -2.98 5.18 18.34
CA GLU A 124 -4.02 4.12 18.31
C GLU A 124 -3.66 2.96 17.38
N SER A 125 -2.49 2.99 16.75
CA SER A 125 -2.08 2.00 15.75
C SER A 125 -0.72 1.40 16.08
N LYS A 126 -0.55 0.11 15.79
CA LYS A 126 0.75 -0.58 15.89
C LYS A 126 1.78 -0.07 14.87
N ILE A 127 1.33 0.64 13.84
CA ILE A 127 2.18 1.26 12.82
C ILE A 127 3.21 2.19 13.45
N THR A 128 4.48 2.00 13.12
CA THR A 128 5.57 2.84 13.64
C THR A 128 5.85 4.02 12.73
N LYS A 129 6.68 4.92 13.25
CA LYS A 129 7.18 6.08 12.52
C LYS A 129 8.01 5.69 11.30
N GLU A 130 8.78 4.62 11.44
CA GLU A 130 9.71 4.13 10.44
C GLU A 130 8.97 3.59 9.23
N ASP A 131 7.87 2.86 9.45
CA ASP A 131 7.03 2.31 8.37
C ASP A 131 6.47 3.43 7.48
N VAL A 132 5.98 4.50 8.10
CA VAL A 132 5.44 5.66 7.40
C VAL A 132 6.55 6.42 6.67
N ILE A 133 7.66 6.73 7.35
CA ILE A 133 8.74 7.53 6.76
C ILE A 133 9.38 6.81 5.57
N GLY A 134 9.54 5.49 5.65
CA GLY A 134 10.07 4.68 4.55
C GLY A 134 9.25 4.85 3.28
N LEU A 135 7.93 4.62 3.38
CA LEU A 135 7.00 4.77 2.26
C LEU A 135 6.96 6.19 1.70
N LEU A 136 6.95 7.21 2.56
CA LEU A 136 6.87 8.61 2.10
C LEU A 136 8.16 9.06 1.41
N LYS A 137 9.34 8.60 1.88
CA LYS A 137 10.60 8.86 1.18
C LYS A 137 10.62 8.20 -0.19
N GLU A 138 10.25 6.92 -0.27
CA GLU A 138 10.24 6.18 -1.54
C GLU A 138 9.31 6.84 -2.57
N MET A 139 8.12 7.27 -2.15
CA MET A 139 7.18 7.95 -3.04
C MET A 139 7.71 9.32 -3.51
N GLN A 140 8.40 10.06 -2.64
CA GLN A 140 9.03 11.32 -3.02
C GLN A 140 10.20 11.12 -4.00
N GLU A 141 11.02 10.09 -3.78
CA GLU A 141 12.12 9.69 -4.69
C GLU A 141 11.60 9.29 -6.07
N ASN A 142 10.42 8.67 -6.13
CA ASN A 142 9.73 8.32 -7.37
C ASN A 142 9.04 9.52 -8.06
N GLY A 143 9.27 10.75 -7.57
CA GLY A 143 8.71 11.98 -8.13
C GLY A 143 7.23 12.17 -7.87
N GLN A 144 6.64 11.40 -6.95
CA GLN A 144 5.23 11.55 -6.60
C GLN A 144 5.05 12.69 -5.61
N ARG A 145 4.02 13.50 -5.85
CA ARG A 145 3.68 14.60 -4.96
C ARG A 145 3.08 14.05 -3.68
N ILE A 146 3.83 14.18 -2.59
CA ILE A 146 3.32 13.96 -1.24
C ILE A 146 3.20 15.34 -0.60
N PHE A 147 1.97 15.72 -0.28
CA PHE A 147 1.67 17.04 0.25
C PHE A 147 2.09 17.14 1.72
N TRP A 148 3.33 17.57 1.94
CA TRP A 148 3.68 18.33 3.14
C TRP A 148 3.35 19.78 2.79
N ASN A 149 2.18 20.29 3.20
CA ASN A 149 1.88 21.70 2.99
C ASN A 149 3.01 22.52 3.64
N SER A 150 3.72 23.32 2.84
CA SER A 150 4.87 24.14 3.24
C SER A 150 4.55 25.14 4.36
#